data_AF-A0A4U5MB35-F1
#
_entry.id   AF-A0A4U5MB35-F1
#
_cell.length_a   1.000
_cell.length_b   1.000
_cell.length_c   1.000
_cell.angle_alpha   90.00
_cell.angle_beta   90.00
_cell.angle_gamma   90.00
#
_symmetry.space_group_name_H-M   'P 1'
#
loop_
_entity.id
_entity.type
_entity.pdbx_description
1 polymer ?
#
loop_
_entity_poly.entity_id
_entity_poly.type
_entity_poly.pdbx_seq_one_letter_code
_entity_poly.pdbx_strand_id
1 'polypeptide(L)'
;MYSALINPHFLPSSSCSVEKVWSLHGNGRLCEAVDPVLEGNFQEDEASRLLQIGLLCVQASPELRPSMSIIVKMINDNHEIPQPTQPPFLSPATMESSPFRQPGSTYKSQPESSTHSSGNNMTQSWIEPR
;
A
#
# COMPACT_ATOMS: atom_id res chain seq x y z
N MET A 1 -21.41 -30.40 22.23
CA MET A 1 -22.14 -29.80 21.09
C MET A 1 -21.70 -28.34 20.93
N TYR A 2 -20.47 -28.11 20.48
CA TYR A 2 -20.03 -26.80 20.00
C TYR A 2 -19.15 -27.06 18.77
N SER A 3 -19.78 -27.21 17.61
CA SER A 3 -19.08 -27.16 16.33
C SER A 3 -18.76 -25.69 16.05
N ALA A 4 -17.47 -25.34 16.15
CA ALA A 4 -16.96 -24.05 15.72
C ALA A 4 -17.29 -23.86 14.23
N LEU A 5 -18.01 -22.78 13.90
CA LEU A 5 -18.16 -22.29 12.53
C LEU A 5 -16.83 -21.67 12.10
N ILE A 6 -15.84 -22.51 11.85
CA ILE A 6 -14.66 -22.11 11.09
C ILE A 6 -15.14 -22.05 9.65
N ASN A 7 -15.31 -20.83 9.14
CA ASN A 7 -15.64 -20.60 7.75
C ASN A 7 -14.51 -21.24 6.90
N PRO A 8 -14.79 -22.28 6.09
CA PRO A 8 -13.76 -23.09 5.43
C PRO A 8 -12.98 -22.32 4.35
N HIS A 9 -13.34 -21.05 4.11
CA HIS A 9 -12.67 -20.18 3.15
C HIS A 9 -11.45 -19.44 3.72
N PHE A 10 -11.14 -19.60 5.01
CA PHE A 10 -10.06 -18.85 5.64
C PHE A 10 -9.09 -19.78 6.38
N LEU A 11 -7.97 -20.12 5.68
CA LEU A 11 -6.62 -20.57 6.12
C LEU A 11 -6.11 -21.79 5.30
N PRO A 12 -4.79 -21.96 5.02
CA PRO A 12 -3.62 -21.08 5.05
C PRO A 12 -2.76 -21.23 3.77
N SER A 13 -3.03 -20.43 2.75
CA SER A 13 -1.92 -19.76 2.06
C SER A 13 -2.02 -18.34 2.58
N SER A 14 -1.00 -17.83 3.26
CA SER A 14 -0.99 -16.46 3.78
C SER A 14 -0.85 -15.45 2.63
N SER A 15 -1.70 -15.54 1.60
CA SER A 15 -1.70 -14.62 0.49
C SER A 15 -2.21 -13.29 0.99
N CYS A 16 -1.38 -12.26 0.84
CA CYS A 16 -1.77 -10.90 1.15
C CYS A 16 -2.99 -10.54 0.27
N SER A 17 -3.98 -9.83 0.82
CA SER A 17 -5.17 -9.43 0.06
C SER A 17 -4.82 -8.73 -1.25
N VAL A 18 -3.74 -7.94 -1.25
CA VAL A 18 -3.23 -7.27 -2.46
C VAL A 18 -2.72 -8.25 -3.50
N GLU A 19 -2.07 -9.35 -3.09
CA GLU A 19 -1.61 -10.40 -4.01
C GLU A 19 -2.77 -11.09 -4.71
N LYS A 20 -3.80 -11.44 -3.94
CA LYS A 20 -5.02 -12.05 -4.47
C LYS A 20 -5.71 -11.12 -5.47
N VAL A 21 -5.91 -9.85 -5.10
CA VAL A 21 -6.55 -8.84 -5.97
C VAL A 21 -5.71 -8.60 -7.22
N TRP A 22 -4.38 -8.53 -7.11
CA TRP A 22 -3.50 -8.37 -8.27
C TRP A 22 -3.58 -9.55 -9.24
N SER A 23 -3.59 -10.79 -8.73
CA SER A 23 -3.74 -11.98 -9.57
C SER A 23 -5.08 -11.97 -10.33
N LEU A 24 -6.17 -11.57 -9.66
CA LEU A 24 -7.47 -11.43 -10.28
C LEU A 24 -7.50 -10.29 -11.33
N HIS A 25 -6.82 -9.18 -11.06
CA HIS A 25 -6.64 -8.09 -12.03
C HIS A 25 -5.97 -8.57 -13.32
N GLY A 26 -4.84 -9.28 -13.22
CA GLY A 26 -4.14 -9.82 -14.38
C GLY A 26 -4.95 -10.84 -15.19
N ASN A 27 -5.95 -11.47 -14.57
CA ASN A 27 -6.84 -12.44 -15.21
C ASN A 27 -8.17 -11.82 -15.68
N GLY A 28 -8.41 -10.52 -15.49
CA GLY A 28 -9.69 -9.88 -15.82
C GLY A 28 -10.86 -10.33 -14.95
N ARG A 29 -10.60 -10.80 -13.72
CA ARG A 29 -11.58 -11.41 -12.79
C ARG A 29 -11.72 -10.60 -11.49
N LEU A 30 -11.57 -9.28 -11.55
CA LEU A 30 -11.55 -8.42 -10.36
C LEU A 30 -12.79 -8.57 -9.48
N CYS A 31 -13.98 -8.74 -10.06
CA CYS A 31 -15.22 -8.92 -9.30
C CYS A 31 -15.20 -10.09 -8.31
N GLU A 32 -14.33 -11.10 -8.51
CA GLU A 32 -14.19 -12.22 -7.56
C GLU A 32 -13.46 -11.84 -6.26
N ALA A 33 -12.88 -10.65 -6.20
CA ALA A 33 -12.32 -10.10 -4.96
C ALA A 33 -13.38 -9.45 -4.06
N VAL A 34 -14.59 -9.21 -4.58
CA VAL A 34 -15.67 -8.58 -3.83
C VAL A 34 -16.14 -9.49 -2.70
N ASP A 35 -16.49 -8.89 -1.55
CA ASP A 35 -16.92 -9.63 -0.37
C ASP A 35 -18.18 -10.48 -0.69
N PRO A 36 -18.15 -11.80 -0.46
CA PRO A 36 -19.29 -12.68 -0.66
C PRO A 36 -20.56 -12.26 0.10
N VAL A 37 -20.43 -11.50 1.21
CA VAL A 37 -21.57 -10.98 1.98
C VAL A 37 -22.47 -10.06 1.17
N LEU A 38 -21.96 -9.48 0.08
CA LEU A 38 -22.75 -8.65 -0.82
C LEU A 38 -23.65 -9.48 -1.73
N GLU A 39 -23.45 -10.80 -1.83
CA GLU A 39 -24.32 -11.74 -2.57
C GLU A 39 -24.62 -11.31 -4.01
N GLY A 40 -23.67 -10.64 -4.68
CA GLY A 40 -23.84 -10.10 -6.04
C GLY A 40 -24.64 -8.80 -6.12
N ASN A 41 -25.03 -8.21 -4.99
CA ASN A 41 -25.72 -6.92 -4.91
C ASN A 41 -24.75 -5.73 -5.06
N PHE A 42 -24.06 -5.67 -6.19
CA PHE A 42 -23.15 -4.58 -6.57
C PHE A 42 -23.08 -4.46 -8.10
N GLN A 43 -22.67 -3.29 -8.59
CA GLN A 43 -22.41 -3.10 -10.02
C GLN A 43 -20.99 -3.58 -10.33
N GLU A 44 -20.84 -4.55 -11.23
CA GLU A 44 -19.55 -5.18 -11.56
C GLU A 44 -18.52 -4.17 -12.07
N ASP A 45 -18.96 -3.23 -12.92
CA ASP A 45 -18.10 -2.19 -13.46
C ASP A 45 -17.58 -1.27 -12.34
N GLU A 46 -18.46 -0.85 -11.42
CA GLU A 46 -18.09 0.01 -10.30
C GLU A 46 -17.15 -0.71 -9.33
N ALA A 47 -17.42 -1.98 -9.03
CA ALA A 47 -16.59 -2.79 -8.15
C ALA A 47 -15.19 -3.02 -8.75
N SER A 48 -15.12 -3.42 -10.02
CA SER A 48 -13.84 -3.57 -10.73
C SER A 48 -13.07 -2.27 -10.75
N ARG A 49 -13.75 -1.16 -11.00
CA ARG A 49 -13.19 0.17 -11.01
C ARG A 49 -12.60 0.59 -9.67
N LEU A 50 -13.35 0.37 -8.58
CA LEU A 50 -12.90 0.67 -7.22
C LEU A 50 -11.72 -0.21 -6.81
N LEU A 51 -11.73 -1.50 -7.18
CA LEU A 51 -10.62 -2.40 -6.90
C LEU A 51 -9.34 -1.98 -7.66
N GLN A 52 -9.47 -1.52 -8.90
CA GLN A 52 -8.34 -0.99 -9.67
C GLN A 52 -7.76 0.30 -9.03
N ILE A 53 -8.61 1.21 -8.56
CA ILE A 53 -8.19 2.38 -7.77
C ILE A 53 -7.48 1.94 -6.49
N GLY A 54 -8.00 0.91 -5.81
CA GLY A 54 -7.36 0.32 -4.63
C GLY A 54 -5.94 -0.18 -4.91
N LEU A 55 -5.72 -0.85 -6.05
CA LEU A 55 -4.39 -1.28 -6.49
C LEU A 55 -3.44 -0.10 -6.74
N LEU A 56 -3.93 1.01 -7.29
CA LEU A 56 -3.14 2.24 -7.45
C LEU A 56 -2.73 2.85 -6.10
N CYS A 57 -3.60 2.79 -5.10
CA CYS A 57 -3.32 3.36 -3.77
C CYS A 57 -2.18 2.62 -3.03
N VAL A 58 -1.95 1.35 -3.37
CA VAL A 58 -0.94 0.48 -2.72
C VAL A 58 0.29 0.26 -3.60
N GLN A 59 0.50 1.09 -4.63
CA GLN A 59 1.72 1.07 -5.44
C GLN A 59 2.97 1.18 -4.56
N ALA A 60 4.02 0.42 -4.92
CA ALA A 60 5.28 0.42 -4.17
C ALA A 60 5.94 1.80 -4.16
N SER A 61 6.04 2.36 -5.36
CA SER A 61 6.52 3.71 -5.60
C SER A 61 5.47 4.72 -5.09
N PRO A 62 5.82 5.59 -4.12
CA PRO A 62 4.91 6.62 -3.61
C PRO A 62 4.48 7.61 -4.70
N GLU A 63 5.34 7.93 -5.66
CA GLU A 63 5.02 8.85 -6.76
C GLU A 63 3.96 8.31 -7.75
N LEU A 64 3.72 7.00 -7.76
CA LEU A 64 2.66 6.38 -8.56
C LEU A 64 1.31 6.29 -7.83
N ARG A 65 1.25 6.65 -6.54
CA ARG A 65 0.00 6.66 -5.79
C ARG A 65 -0.79 7.93 -6.12
N PRO A 66 -2.06 7.83 -6.54
CA PRO A 66 -2.87 9.01 -6.81
C PRO A 66 -3.11 9.78 -5.51
N SER A 67 -3.15 11.11 -5.61
CA SER A 67 -3.56 11.94 -4.48
C SER A 67 -5.04 11.72 -4.16
N MET A 68 -5.46 12.02 -2.92
CA MET A 68 -6.87 11.89 -2.53
C MET A 68 -7.83 12.68 -3.43
N SER A 69 -7.43 13.87 -3.89
CA SER A 69 -8.27 14.68 -4.80
C SER A 69 -8.45 14.01 -6.16
N ILE A 70 -7.42 13.32 -6.68
CA ILE A 70 -7.51 12.52 -7.89
C ILE A 70 -8.36 11.27 -7.65
N ILE A 71 -8.22 10.60 -6.51
CA ILE A 71 -9.04 9.43 -6.15
C ILE A 71 -10.53 9.78 -6.14
N VAL A 72 -10.91 10.92 -5.54
CA VAL A 72 -12.32 11.36 -5.52
C VAL A 72 -12.85 11.62 -6.92
N LYS A 73 -12.05 12.26 -7.79
CA LYS A 73 -12.40 12.45 -9.21
C LYS A 73 -12.50 11.14 -9.98
N MET A 74 -11.60 10.19 -9.69
CA MET A 74 -11.72 8.83 -10.17
C MET A 74 -13.09 8.31 -9.74
N ILE A 75 -13.39 8.17 -8.46
CA ILE A 75 -14.67 7.60 -8.00
C ILE A 75 -15.90 8.28 -8.63
N ASN A 76 -15.94 9.61 -8.71
CA ASN A 76 -17.17 10.34 -9.08
C ASN A 76 -17.32 10.73 -10.56
N ASP A 77 -16.23 10.99 -11.30
CA ASP A 77 -16.31 11.82 -12.52
C ASP A 77 -15.97 11.09 -13.83
N ASN A 78 -16.20 9.78 -13.95
CA ASN A 78 -15.77 8.96 -15.11
C ASN A 78 -14.32 9.22 -15.55
N HIS A 79 -13.47 9.65 -14.61
CA HIS A 79 -12.07 9.95 -14.87
C HIS A 79 -11.33 8.66 -15.25
N GLU A 80 -10.37 8.79 -16.16
CA GLU A 80 -9.53 7.67 -16.61
C GLU A 80 -8.75 7.09 -15.42
N ILE A 81 -8.66 5.76 -15.38
CA ILE A 81 -7.91 5.05 -14.35
C ILE A 81 -6.66 4.45 -14.99
N PRO A 82 -5.46 4.90 -14.58
CA PRO A 82 -4.20 4.32 -15.04
C PRO A 82 -4.12 2.83 -14.70
N GLN A 83 -3.36 2.09 -15.51
CA GLN A 83 -3.07 0.70 -15.21
C GLN A 83 -2.13 0.59 -13.99
N PRO A 84 -2.50 -0.20 -12.97
CA PRO A 84 -1.63 -0.43 -11.83
C PRO A 84 -0.40 -1.26 -12.21
N THR A 85 0.71 -1.08 -11.49
CA THR A 85 1.95 -1.83 -11.71
C THR A 85 2.04 -3.03 -10.78
N GLN A 86 2.85 -4.03 -11.15
CA GLN A 86 3.01 -5.24 -10.36
C GLN A 86 3.54 -4.91 -8.95
N PRO A 87 2.85 -5.38 -7.89
CA PRO A 87 3.35 -5.24 -6.55
C PRO A 87 4.73 -5.90 -6.39
N PRO A 88 5.67 -5.28 -5.66
CA PRO A 88 7.08 -5.68 -5.60
C PRO A 88 7.26 -7.04 -4.93
N PHE A 89 6.35 -7.40 -4.03
CA PHE A 89 6.32 -8.69 -3.32
C PHE A 89 5.88 -9.86 -4.19
N LEU A 90 5.34 -9.61 -5.39
CA LEU A 90 4.96 -10.65 -6.35
C LEU A 90 6.06 -10.98 -7.36
N SER A 91 7.23 -10.37 -7.24
CA SER A 91 8.39 -10.79 -8.04
C SER A 91 8.83 -12.18 -7.55
N PRO A 92 8.86 -13.22 -8.41
CA PRO A 92 9.61 -14.41 -8.07
C PRO A 92 11.05 -13.92 -7.92
N ALA A 93 11.58 -13.96 -6.70
CA ALA A 93 12.94 -13.55 -6.44
C ALA A 93 13.88 -14.37 -7.33
N THR A 94 14.32 -13.81 -8.46
CA THR A 94 15.68 -14.06 -8.88
C THR A 94 16.50 -13.46 -7.76
N MET A 95 16.97 -14.31 -6.85
CA MET A 95 17.97 -13.95 -5.85
C MET A 95 19.24 -13.57 -6.59
N GLU A 96 19.28 -12.41 -7.22
CA GLU A 96 20.53 -11.78 -7.60
C GLU A 96 20.85 -10.80 -6.49
N SER A 97 21.77 -11.22 -5.63
CA SER A 97 22.45 -10.37 -4.68
C SER A 97 23.09 -9.21 -5.44
N SER A 98 22.40 -8.08 -5.56
CA SER A 98 23.04 -6.83 -5.94
C SER A 98 23.90 -6.39 -4.75
N PRO A 99 25.24 -6.31 -4.86
CA PRO A 99 26.04 -5.73 -3.80
C PRO A 99 25.72 -4.25 -3.73
N PHE A 100 25.11 -3.83 -2.63
CA PHE A 100 25.07 -2.43 -2.21
C PHE A 100 26.51 -1.89 -2.21
N ARG A 101 26.91 -1.21 -3.29
CA ARG A 101 28.10 -0.36 -3.29
C ARG A 101 27.76 0.88 -2.46
N GLN A 102 28.20 0.88 -1.21
CA GLN A 102 28.30 2.10 -0.44
C GLN A 102 29.35 3.02 -1.09
N PRO A 103 29.04 4.29 -1.43
CA PRO A 103 30.07 5.27 -1.70
C PRO A 103 30.73 5.62 -0.36
N GLY A 104 31.97 5.17 -0.16
CA GLY A 104 32.79 5.55 0.98
C GLY A 104 33.06 7.05 0.95
N SER A 105 32.57 7.78 1.96
CA SER A 105 33.00 9.14 2.23
C SER A 105 34.32 9.10 3.00
N THR A 106 35.42 9.41 2.32
CA THR A 106 36.70 9.74 2.95
C THR A 106 36.55 11.10 3.62
N TYR A 107 36.24 11.13 4.90
CA TYR A 107 36.37 12.34 5.71
C TYR A 107 37.82 12.42 6.23
N LYS A 108 38.56 13.44 5.77
CA LYS A 108 39.80 13.87 6.41
C LYS A 108 39.44 14.54 7.74
N SER A 109 39.86 13.96 8.86
CA SER A 109 39.70 14.59 10.17
C SER A 109 40.65 15.78 10.31
N GLN A 110 40.11 16.96 10.64
CA GLN A 110 40.81 18.03 11.32
C GLN A 110 39.85 18.62 12.37
N PRO A 111 40.32 18.95 13.60
CA PRO A 111 39.48 19.60 14.61
C PRO A 111 39.27 21.07 14.20
N GLU A 112 38.17 21.73 14.57
CA GLU A 112 38.10 22.64 15.71
C GLU A 112 36.61 22.90 16.09
N SER A 113 36.36 23.10 17.38
CA SER A 113 35.07 23.36 18.05
C SER A 113 34.25 24.55 17.52
N SER A 114 32.93 24.35 17.40
CA SER A 114 31.87 25.19 18.03
C SER A 114 30.49 24.57 17.84
N THR A 115 29.89 24.10 18.92
CA THR A 115 28.56 23.50 18.98
C THR A 115 27.49 24.57 18.73
N HIS A 116 26.74 24.50 17.63
CA HIS A 116 25.40 25.08 17.59
C HIS A 116 24.41 23.93 17.34
N SER A 117 23.77 23.47 18.41
CA SER A 117 22.65 22.54 18.30
C SER A 117 21.43 23.33 17.89
N SER A 118 20.89 23.07 16.69
CA SER A 118 19.55 23.53 16.35
C SER A 118 18.55 22.58 16.99
N GLY A 119 18.10 22.94 18.20
CA GLY A 119 17.02 22.24 18.89
C GLY A 119 15.67 22.66 18.34
N ASN A 120 14.92 21.73 17.77
CA ASN A 120 13.52 21.89 17.41
C ASN A 120 12.66 21.95 18.69
N ASN A 121 11.97 23.07 18.90
CA ASN A 121 11.16 23.37 20.07
C ASN A 121 9.75 22.76 19.97
N MET A 122 9.49 21.69 20.73
CA MET A 122 8.14 21.15 20.92
C MET A 122 7.44 21.93 22.04
N THR A 123 6.38 22.69 21.75
CA THR A 123 5.58 23.37 22.78
C THR A 123 4.71 22.35 23.51
N GLN A 124 4.97 22.11 24.79
CA GLN A 124 4.08 21.37 25.68
C GLN A 124 3.23 22.37 26.48
N SER A 125 1.90 22.29 26.35
CA SER A 125 0.96 22.98 27.23
C SER A 125 0.53 22.04 28.35
N TRP A 126 0.71 22.47 29.60
CA TRP A 126 0.23 21.76 30.78
C TRP A 126 -1.05 22.46 31.28
N ILE A 127 -2.11 21.68 31.53
CA ILE A 127 -3.38 22.18 32.07
C ILE A 127 -3.33 22.01 33.59
N GLU A 128 -3.48 23.10 34.35
CA GLU A 128 -3.62 23.06 35.80
C GLU A 128 -5.07 22.77 36.21
N PRO A 129 -5.35 21.72 37.01
CA PRO A 129 -6.65 21.52 37.62
C PRO A 129 -6.87 22.50 38.78
N ARG A 130 -8.09 23.04 38.87
CA ARG A 130 -8.55 23.93 39.95
C ARG A 130 -8.75 23.20 41.28
#